data_AF-A0A6V7VMT3-F1
#
_entry.id   AF-A0A6V7VMT3-F1
#
_cell.length_a   1.000
_cell.length_b   1.000
_cell.length_c   1.000
_cell.angle_alpha   90.00
_cell.angle_beta   90.00
_cell.angle_gamma   90.00
#
_symmetry.space_group_name_H-M   'P 1'
#
loop_
_entity.id
_entity.type
_entity.pdbx_description
1 polymer ?
#
loop_
_entity_poly.entity_id
_entity_poly.type
_entity_poly.pdbx_seq_one_letter_code
_entity_poly.pdbx_strand_id
1 'polypeptide(L)'
;MLFTFCLILILSGLITAKTQCNDCLVECNDKGILISSPEKIDKYEICCSDGPCTTHSRVDQFQFEINKEILVTHHHCEVNFWSKTKNILKYEVKCEPSDLCKLIPCYFCLERMINHTCSPFISLFLIACSTIAVGFFVCLLCCILKNTFKLISCCFPRKIKPRNLSRNKKRWTFRKRLLVLIIFFINVSNGEIISRTARTETCFRKNGKIDCSWNFVETLTMTDNKERQTIVLKDNKNKILGQINLTPEGFKMKCEPIVEKYLRSYEVKIQTVKSCPETGSCHHDNCLIVNNNWEQDIKELEPWKNYTGYNRCSASCSFLWCKCGMSTGSSCLFYRIYVEPTDPDISEVFTCKWIPIFTFSGETIFLSEERNENQESLFEVQPGMIVHDKNFTISVTQFSLPPEPEMNGKFIGNKKFVSLIDEIYSNVHCKNYLAAEKFECNIKEEICQECLPDHDNEKVDCKCKNLELDSLILDTQRILPIKTQTLDLNYDGLNVYSEIYGMPFDVVIKVNNLRLVTVDDWNKCEIKVLEFGGCYNLVDVIIK
;
A
#
# COMPACT_ATOMS: atom_id res chain seq x y z
N MET A 1 -27.97 -41.13 -40.89
CA MET A 1 -26.88 -40.16 -40.70
C MET A 1 -27.37 -39.01 -39.84
N LEU A 2 -27.49 -39.23 -38.53
CA LEU A 2 -27.89 -38.23 -37.53
C LEU A 2 -27.52 -38.72 -36.11
N PHE A 3 -27.39 -40.03 -35.94
CA PHE A 3 -26.87 -40.64 -34.72
C PHE A 3 -25.34 -40.60 -34.54
N THR A 4 -24.57 -40.35 -35.61
CA THR A 4 -23.10 -40.34 -35.55
C THR A 4 -22.50 -38.98 -35.18
N PHE A 5 -23.27 -37.89 -35.21
CA PHE A 5 -22.77 -36.55 -34.85
C PHE A 5 -22.88 -36.25 -33.34
N CYS A 6 -23.73 -36.97 -32.59
CA CYS A 6 -23.88 -36.77 -31.15
C CYS A 6 -22.75 -37.41 -30.33
N LEU A 7 -22.06 -38.42 -30.89
CA LEU A 7 -21.01 -39.16 -30.18
C LEU A 7 -19.64 -38.45 -30.20
N ILE A 8 -19.45 -37.45 -31.07
CA ILE A 8 -18.19 -36.69 -31.17
C ILE A 8 -18.18 -35.48 -30.21
N LEU A 9 -19.34 -35.01 -29.73
CA LEU A 9 -19.43 -33.92 -28.76
C LEU A 9 -19.27 -34.36 -27.29
N ILE A 10 -19.24 -35.67 -27.02
CA ILE A 10 -19.05 -36.22 -25.66
C ILE A 10 -17.55 -36.48 -25.35
N LEU A 11 -16.66 -36.38 -26.35
CA LEU A 11 -15.23 -36.65 -26.22
C LEU A 11 -14.32 -35.39 -26.09
N SER A 12 -14.88 -34.18 -26.07
CA SER A 12 -14.13 -32.94 -25.79
C SER A 12 -14.38 -32.33 -24.41
N GLY A 13 -15.06 -33.07 -23.52
CA GLY A 13 -15.14 -32.74 -22.10
C GLY A 13 -13.83 -33.09 -21.39
N LEU A 14 -12.82 -32.25 -21.50
CA LEU A 14 -11.72 -32.20 -20.53
C LEU A 14 -12.34 -31.81 -19.18
N ILE A 15 -12.74 -32.82 -18.42
CA ILE A 15 -13.12 -32.73 -17.02
C ILE A 15 -11.91 -32.14 -16.29
N THR A 16 -11.98 -30.86 -15.95
CA THR A 16 -11.18 -30.29 -14.88
C THR A 16 -11.74 -30.88 -13.60
N ALA A 17 -11.19 -32.02 -13.18
CA ALA A 17 -11.44 -32.56 -11.86
C ALA A 17 -10.96 -31.51 -10.84
N LYS A 18 -11.90 -30.79 -10.23
CA LYS A 18 -11.68 -30.07 -8.99
C LYS A 18 -11.47 -31.17 -7.94
N THR A 19 -10.23 -31.56 -7.70
CA THR A 19 -9.88 -32.47 -6.61
C THR A 19 -10.27 -31.77 -5.32
N GLN A 20 -11.35 -32.23 -4.69
CA GLN A 20 -11.82 -31.79 -3.38
C GLN A 20 -11.16 -32.70 -2.34
N CYS A 21 -10.34 -32.13 -1.44
CA CYS A 21 -9.74 -32.87 -0.33
C CYS A 21 -10.82 -33.06 0.74
N ASN A 22 -11.37 -34.27 0.84
CA ASN A 22 -12.49 -34.57 1.73
C ASN A 22 -12.08 -34.68 3.22
N ASP A 23 -10.78 -34.86 3.51
CA ASP A 23 -10.25 -35.08 4.87
C ASP A 23 -9.27 -33.98 5.34
N CYS A 24 -9.26 -32.82 4.66
CA CYS A 24 -8.45 -31.68 5.09
C CYS A 24 -9.18 -30.92 6.22
N LEU A 25 -8.56 -30.80 7.39
CA LEU A 25 -9.07 -30.05 8.54
C LEU A 25 -8.27 -28.76 8.75
N VAL A 26 -8.97 -27.63 8.88
CA VAL A 26 -8.40 -26.32 9.20
C VAL A 26 -9.19 -25.73 10.36
N GLU A 27 -8.59 -25.62 11.54
CA GLU A 27 -9.23 -25.12 12.77
C GLU A 27 -8.37 -24.06 13.48
N CYS A 28 -9.02 -23.05 14.07
CA CYS A 28 -8.33 -22.08 14.93
C CYS A 28 -8.07 -22.67 16.32
N ASN A 29 -6.95 -22.32 16.92
CA ASN A 29 -6.64 -22.56 18.33
C ASN A 29 -5.98 -21.34 18.96
N ASP A 30 -5.73 -21.41 20.27
CA ASP A 30 -5.15 -20.31 21.07
C ASP A 30 -3.77 -19.83 20.61
N LYS A 31 -3.11 -20.52 19.68
CA LYS A 31 -1.79 -20.15 19.13
C LYS A 31 -1.82 -19.81 17.64
N GLY A 32 -2.93 -20.06 16.94
CA GLY A 32 -3.06 -19.83 15.50
C GLY A 32 -3.92 -20.87 14.81
N ILE A 33 -3.44 -21.47 13.70
CA ILE A 33 -4.24 -22.40 12.88
C ILE A 33 -3.62 -23.79 12.91
N LEU A 34 -4.45 -24.79 13.20
CA LEU A 34 -4.13 -26.19 13.02
C LEU A 34 -4.59 -26.65 11.64
N ILE A 35 -3.65 -27.17 10.85
CA ILE A 35 -3.92 -27.75 9.53
C ILE A 35 -3.54 -29.23 9.57
N SER A 36 -4.48 -30.10 9.21
CA SER A 36 -4.27 -31.54 9.07
C SER A 36 -4.71 -31.97 7.68
N SER A 37 -3.84 -32.66 6.95
CA SER A 37 -4.13 -33.17 5.60
C SER A 37 -3.53 -34.56 5.41
N PRO A 38 -4.36 -35.61 5.21
CA PRO A 38 -3.87 -36.95 4.92
C PRO A 38 -3.45 -37.15 3.45
N GLU A 39 -3.74 -36.20 2.54
CA GLU A 39 -3.40 -36.30 1.12
C GLU A 39 -2.02 -35.73 0.74
N LYS A 40 -1.50 -36.11 -0.44
CA LYS A 40 -0.23 -35.62 -1.03
C LYS A 40 -0.34 -34.14 -1.44
N ILE A 41 -0.20 -33.24 -0.47
CA ILE A 41 -0.10 -31.80 -0.69
C ILE A 41 1.37 -31.40 -0.77
N ASP A 42 1.73 -30.61 -1.79
CA ASP A 42 3.11 -30.19 -2.02
C ASP A 42 3.48 -28.95 -1.19
N LYS A 43 2.56 -27.98 -1.09
CA LYS A 43 2.69 -26.79 -0.25
C LYS A 43 1.33 -26.26 0.18
N TYR A 44 1.29 -25.55 1.30
CA TYR A 44 0.15 -24.73 1.72
C TYR A 44 0.62 -23.30 1.96
N GLU A 45 -0.26 -22.36 1.64
CA GLU A 45 -0.06 -20.91 1.77
C GLU A 45 -1.12 -20.38 2.72
N ILE A 46 -0.70 -19.66 3.75
CA ILE A 46 -1.57 -19.17 4.81
C ILE A 46 -1.45 -17.65 4.85
N CYS A 47 -2.58 -16.97 4.65
CA CYS A 47 -2.68 -15.52 4.73
C CYS A 47 -3.64 -15.18 5.87
N CYS A 48 -3.19 -14.46 6.88
CA CYS A 48 -4.05 -14.07 8.01
C CYS A 48 -4.15 -12.55 8.11
N SER A 49 -5.39 -12.06 8.11
CA SER A 49 -5.72 -10.64 8.00
C SER A 49 -5.05 -10.00 6.77
N ASP A 50 -4.91 -8.67 6.74
CA ASP A 50 -4.14 -7.95 5.71
C ASP A 50 -2.61 -8.14 5.85
N GLY A 51 -2.17 -9.22 6.51
CA GLY A 51 -0.77 -9.57 6.73
C GLY A 51 -0.16 -10.37 5.58
N PRO A 52 1.19 -10.50 5.55
CA PRO A 52 1.87 -11.25 4.50
C PRO A 52 1.52 -12.75 4.55
N CYS A 53 1.31 -13.35 3.37
CA CYS A 53 1.08 -14.78 3.24
C CYS A 53 2.38 -15.57 3.47
N THR A 54 2.34 -16.59 4.32
CA THR A 54 3.46 -17.52 4.54
C THR A 54 3.24 -18.81 3.77
N THR A 55 4.30 -19.34 3.17
CA THR A 55 4.27 -20.63 2.47
C THR A 55 5.06 -21.68 3.23
N HIS A 56 4.46 -22.86 3.35
CA HIS A 56 5.02 -23.97 4.09
C HIS A 56 4.98 -25.25 3.25
N SER A 57 6.04 -26.03 3.34
CA SER A 57 6.20 -27.31 2.65
C SER A 57 5.59 -28.47 3.46
N ARG A 58 5.37 -29.59 2.76
CA ARG A 58 4.66 -30.79 3.21
C ARG A 58 4.94 -31.24 4.66
N VAL A 59 3.90 -31.23 5.49
CA VAL A 59 3.82 -31.89 6.81
C VAL A 59 2.40 -32.42 6.97
N ASP A 60 2.23 -33.64 7.48
CA ASP A 60 0.90 -34.30 7.62
C ASP A 60 -0.02 -33.55 8.62
N GLN A 61 0.59 -32.89 9.61
CA GLN A 61 -0.06 -31.99 10.56
C GLN A 61 0.87 -30.82 10.88
N PHE A 62 0.39 -29.59 10.74
CA PHE A 62 1.16 -28.38 10.99
C PHE A 62 0.36 -27.38 11.82
N GLN A 63 1.03 -26.77 12.79
CA GLN A 63 0.50 -25.66 13.57
C GLN A 63 1.16 -24.38 13.11
N PHE A 64 0.38 -23.49 12.50
CA PHE A 64 0.82 -22.15 12.14
C PHE A 64 0.66 -21.24 13.34
N GLU A 65 1.77 -20.73 13.88
CA GLU A 65 1.75 -19.77 14.97
C GLU A 65 1.52 -18.36 14.43
N ILE A 66 0.42 -17.74 14.84
CA ILE A 66 0.08 -16.36 14.46
C ILE A 66 0.67 -15.40 15.51
N ASN A 67 1.12 -14.22 15.07
CA ASN A 67 1.63 -13.21 16.00
C ASN A 67 0.56 -12.83 17.04
N LYS A 68 0.99 -12.64 18.30
CA LYS A 68 0.09 -12.38 19.44
C LYS A 68 -0.79 -11.15 19.22
N GLU A 69 -0.29 -10.14 18.48
CA GLU A 69 -1.02 -8.91 18.14
C GLU A 69 -2.26 -9.17 17.28
N ILE A 70 -2.21 -10.17 16.39
CA ILE A 70 -3.34 -10.55 15.54
C ILE A 70 -4.31 -11.44 16.35
N LEU A 71 -3.77 -12.36 17.16
CA LEU A 71 -4.55 -13.29 17.99
C LEU A 71 -5.48 -12.60 19.00
N VAL A 72 -5.16 -11.39 19.46
CA VAL A 72 -6.03 -10.63 20.40
C VAL A 72 -7.20 -9.91 19.72
N THR A 73 -7.29 -9.98 18.39
CA THR A 73 -8.36 -9.36 17.60
C THR A 73 -9.10 -10.39 16.74
N HIS A 74 -10.29 -10.03 16.26
CA HIS A 74 -11.00 -10.84 15.28
C HIS A 74 -10.18 -10.86 13.99
N HIS A 75 -9.80 -12.05 13.53
CA HIS A 75 -8.99 -12.20 12.33
C HIS A 75 -9.58 -13.26 11.42
N HIS A 76 -9.40 -13.05 10.12
CA HIS A 76 -9.77 -13.98 9.08
C HIS A 76 -8.50 -14.55 8.47
N CYS A 77 -8.48 -15.84 8.20
CA CYS A 77 -7.35 -16.50 7.59
C CYS A 77 -7.77 -17.31 6.38
N GLU A 78 -6.98 -17.19 5.32
CA GLU A 78 -7.10 -17.92 4.09
C GLU A 78 -5.99 -18.97 4.01
N VAL A 79 -6.38 -20.23 3.81
CA VAL A 79 -5.47 -21.36 3.62
C VAL A 79 -5.63 -21.90 2.20
N ASN A 80 -4.58 -21.75 1.41
CA ASN A 80 -4.48 -22.17 0.02
C ASN A 80 -3.63 -23.43 -0.10
N PHE A 81 -4.22 -24.53 -0.56
CA PHE A 81 -3.55 -25.79 -0.79
C PHE A 81 -3.10 -25.91 -2.24
N TRP A 82 -1.84 -26.26 -2.45
CA TRP A 82 -1.24 -26.36 -3.77
C TRP A 82 -0.68 -27.76 -4.02
N SER A 83 -0.87 -28.27 -5.24
CA SER A 83 -0.10 -29.41 -5.77
C SER A 83 0.54 -29.02 -7.09
N LYS A 84 1.83 -29.31 -7.19
CA LYS A 84 2.74 -28.94 -8.27
C LYS A 84 2.77 -27.42 -8.46
N THR A 85 1.84 -26.87 -9.24
CA THR A 85 1.76 -25.45 -9.60
C THR A 85 0.32 -24.90 -9.64
N LYS A 86 -0.68 -25.70 -9.28
CA LYS A 86 -2.08 -25.26 -9.24
C LYS A 86 -2.57 -25.21 -7.80
N ASN A 87 -3.23 -24.10 -7.46
CA ASN A 87 -4.06 -24.03 -6.27
C ASN A 87 -5.23 -24.99 -6.48
N ILE A 88 -5.36 -25.95 -5.57
CA ILE A 88 -6.36 -27.02 -5.66
C ILE A 88 -7.56 -26.68 -4.77
N LEU A 89 -7.31 -26.13 -3.59
CA LEU A 89 -8.35 -25.75 -2.63
C LEU A 89 -7.98 -24.48 -1.89
N LYS A 90 -9.01 -23.69 -1.59
CA LYS A 90 -8.98 -22.50 -0.74
C LYS A 90 -9.97 -22.69 0.40
N TYR A 91 -9.51 -22.56 1.64
CA TYR A 91 -10.33 -22.52 2.84
C TYR A 91 -10.26 -21.13 3.48
N GLU A 92 -11.39 -20.62 3.92
CA GLU A 92 -11.47 -19.37 4.66
C GLU A 92 -12.00 -19.66 6.05
N VAL A 93 -11.25 -19.27 7.06
CA VAL A 93 -11.56 -19.52 8.48
C VAL A 93 -11.57 -18.19 9.22
N LYS A 94 -12.59 -18.00 10.05
CA LYS A 94 -12.72 -16.84 10.94
C LYS A 94 -12.40 -17.28 12.36
N CYS A 95 -11.41 -16.64 12.98
CA CYS A 95 -10.95 -16.96 14.33
C CYS A 95 -11.42 -15.88 15.32
N GLU A 96 -11.88 -16.32 16.50
CA GLU A 96 -12.23 -15.43 17.60
C GLU A 96 -10.98 -14.93 18.35
N PRO A 97 -11.05 -13.72 18.95
CA PRO A 97 -9.93 -13.16 19.70
C PRO A 97 -9.61 -14.01 20.94
N SER A 98 -8.33 -14.27 21.14
CA SER A 98 -7.78 -14.95 22.31
C SER A 98 -7.48 -13.96 23.44
N ASP A 99 -7.73 -14.37 24.69
CA ASP A 99 -7.41 -13.56 25.87
C ASP A 99 -5.90 -13.27 25.94
N LEU A 100 -5.52 -11.99 25.97
CA LEU A 100 -4.14 -11.52 26.08
C LEU A 100 -3.34 -12.24 27.19
N CYS A 101 -3.97 -12.52 28.33
CA CYS A 101 -3.31 -13.16 29.46
C CYS A 101 -3.09 -14.67 29.29
N LYS A 102 -3.83 -15.35 28.40
CA LYS A 102 -3.58 -16.76 28.03
C LYS A 102 -2.41 -16.89 27.05
N LEU A 103 -2.15 -15.86 26.25
CA LEU A 103 -1.05 -15.79 25.28
C LEU A 103 0.32 -15.54 25.92
N ILE A 104 0.39 -15.26 27.22
CA ILE A 104 1.64 -15.09 27.97
C ILE A 104 1.95 -16.42 28.70
N PRO A 105 2.86 -17.26 28.18
CA PRO A 105 3.03 -18.65 28.65
C PRO A 105 3.73 -18.76 30.02
N CYS A 106 4.07 -17.64 30.65
CA CYS A 106 4.80 -17.57 31.91
C CYS A 106 3.93 -16.97 33.03
N TYR A 107 4.06 -17.50 34.24
CA TYR A 107 3.45 -16.92 35.45
C TYR A 107 4.34 -15.86 36.11
N PHE A 108 5.65 -16.05 36.07
CA PHE A 108 6.66 -15.16 36.66
C PHE A 108 7.65 -14.67 35.60
N CYS A 109 7.23 -13.69 34.80
CA CYS A 109 8.06 -13.06 33.78
C CYS A 109 7.75 -11.58 33.71
N LEU A 110 8.72 -10.80 33.23
CA LEU A 110 8.61 -9.35 33.17
C LEU A 110 7.37 -8.91 32.36
N GLU A 111 7.10 -9.59 31.24
CA GLU A 111 5.95 -9.35 30.35
C GLU A 111 4.61 -9.44 31.10
N ARG A 112 4.43 -10.46 31.96
CA ARG A 112 3.19 -10.63 32.76
C ARG A 112 3.11 -9.70 33.97
N MET A 113 4.25 -9.40 34.60
CA MET A 113 4.30 -8.57 35.81
C MET A 113 4.09 -7.07 35.53
N ILE A 114 4.52 -6.60 34.36
CA ILE A 114 4.30 -5.22 33.91
C ILE A 114 2.88 -5.03 33.36
N ASN A 115 2.27 -6.09 32.83
CA ASN A 115 0.92 -6.01 32.29
C ASN A 115 -0.14 -5.91 33.42
N HIS A 116 -0.61 -4.69 33.66
CA HIS A 116 -1.61 -4.35 34.68
C HIS A 116 -2.91 -5.14 34.55
N THR A 117 -3.29 -5.56 33.34
CA THR A 117 -4.51 -6.35 33.08
C THR A 117 -4.34 -7.80 33.54
N CYS A 118 -3.13 -8.36 33.43
CA CYS A 118 -2.85 -9.75 33.77
C CYS A 118 -2.36 -9.97 35.21
N SER A 119 -1.77 -8.95 35.86
CA SER A 119 -1.33 -9.03 37.26
C SER A 119 -1.44 -7.67 37.98
N PRO A 120 -2.66 -7.21 38.30
CA PRO A 120 -2.89 -5.86 38.84
C PRO A 120 -2.17 -5.62 40.17
N PHE A 121 -2.07 -6.63 41.04
CA PHE A 121 -1.43 -6.51 42.35
C PHE A 121 0.10 -6.33 42.26
N ILE A 122 0.76 -7.05 41.34
CA ILE A 122 2.22 -6.96 41.17
C ILE A 122 2.58 -5.63 40.50
N SER A 123 1.84 -5.22 39.48
CA SER A 123 2.08 -3.93 38.83
C SER A 123 1.88 -2.76 39.81
N LEU A 124 0.86 -2.82 40.66
CA LEU A 124 0.62 -1.79 41.68
C LEU A 124 1.74 -1.75 42.74
N PHE A 125 2.27 -2.91 43.13
CA PHE A 125 3.43 -3.01 44.02
C PHE A 125 4.69 -2.42 43.39
N LEU A 126 4.99 -2.73 42.13
CA LEU A 126 6.14 -2.17 41.41
C LEU A 126 6.05 -0.65 41.24
N ILE A 127 4.85 -0.11 40.98
CA ILE A 127 4.60 1.33 40.91
C ILE A 127 4.79 1.98 42.30
N ALA A 128 4.32 1.33 43.37
CA ALA A 128 4.55 1.82 44.74
C ALA A 128 6.06 1.84 45.09
N CYS A 129 6.80 0.78 44.75
CA CYS A 129 8.24 0.73 45.00
C CYS A 129 9.02 1.79 44.21
N SER A 130 8.68 1.99 42.93
CA SER A 130 9.36 3.00 42.09
C SER A 130 9.06 4.42 42.56
N THR A 131 7.83 4.73 42.95
CA THR A 131 7.46 6.05 43.50
C THR A 131 8.17 6.35 44.83
N ILE A 132 8.31 5.34 45.71
CA ILE A 132 9.09 5.47 46.95
C ILE A 132 10.57 5.71 46.64
N ALA A 133 11.16 4.95 45.69
CA ALA A 133 12.56 5.08 45.31
C ALA A 133 12.87 6.47 44.72
N VAL A 134 12.01 6.98 43.83
CA VAL A 134 12.13 8.32 43.26
C VAL A 134 11.98 9.38 44.36
N GLY A 135 11.01 9.24 45.26
CA GLY A 135 10.84 10.14 46.40
C GLY A 135 12.08 10.19 47.31
N PHE A 136 12.69 9.04 47.57
CA PHE A 136 13.92 8.93 48.36
C PHE A 136 15.11 9.61 47.68
N PHE A 137 15.27 9.39 46.36
CA PHE A 137 16.30 10.05 45.56
C PHE A 137 16.16 11.58 45.56
N VAL A 138 14.93 12.08 45.39
CA VAL A 138 14.64 13.53 45.45
C VAL A 138 14.94 14.09 46.84
N CYS A 139 14.62 13.35 47.91
CA CYS A 139 14.92 13.77 49.27
C CYS A 139 16.43 13.85 49.52
N LEU A 140 17.19 12.84 49.09
CA LEU A 140 18.66 12.83 49.15
C LEU A 140 19.28 14.01 48.40
N LEU A 141 18.84 14.25 47.16
CA LEU A 141 19.26 15.40 46.35
C LEU A 141 18.98 16.73 47.07
N CYS A 142 17.79 16.89 47.67
CA CYS A 142 17.44 18.07 48.45
C CYS A 142 18.32 18.25 49.71
N CYS A 143 18.69 17.16 50.38
CA CYS A 143 19.59 17.17 51.54
C CYS A 143 21.02 17.56 51.15
N ILE A 144 21.54 17.00 50.06
CA ILE A 144 22.87 17.33 49.52
C ILE A 144 22.91 18.81 49.14
N LEU A 145 21.90 19.31 48.43
CA LEU A 145 21.79 20.72 48.03
C LEU A 145 21.67 21.69 49.22
N LYS A 146 21.05 21.28 50.34
CA LYS A 146 21.02 22.10 51.57
C LYS A 146 22.38 22.16 52.27
N ASN A 147 23.14 21.06 52.27
CA ASN A 147 24.46 21.02 52.91
C ASN A 147 25.51 21.81 52.12
N THR A 148 25.46 21.79 50.80
CA THR A 148 26.36 22.60 49.95
C THR A 148 26.12 24.10 50.12
N PHE A 149 24.86 24.53 50.33
CA PHE A 149 24.54 25.93 50.62
C PHE A 149 25.01 26.41 52.01
N LYS A 150 25.08 25.53 53.02
CA LYS A 150 25.63 25.87 54.34
C LYS A 150 27.13 26.10 54.30
N LEU A 151 27.87 25.26 53.56
CA LEU A 151 29.31 25.38 53.35
C LEU A 151 29.71 26.69 52.66
N ILE A 152 28.94 27.13 51.66
CA ILE A 152 29.21 28.39 50.94
C ILE A 152 28.94 29.62 51.83
N SER A 153 28.05 29.52 52.84
CA SER A 153 27.74 30.65 53.73
C SER A 153 28.79 30.92 54.83
N CYS A 154 29.70 29.97 55.10
CA CYS A 154 30.78 30.16 56.07
C CYS A 154 32.02 30.87 55.48
N CYS A 155 32.21 30.87 54.15
CA CYS A 155 33.38 31.46 53.52
C CYS A 155 33.24 32.95 53.14
N PHE A 156 32.09 33.59 53.43
CA PHE A 156 31.90 35.03 53.21
C PHE A 156 31.48 35.73 54.52
N PRO A 157 32.40 36.41 55.24
CA PRO A 157 32.01 37.26 56.36
C PRO A 157 31.20 38.45 55.84
N ARG A 158 29.98 38.59 56.36
CA ARG A 158 29.07 39.70 56.08
C ARG A 158 29.66 41.03 56.56
N LYS A 159 29.97 41.94 55.64
CA LYS A 159 29.87 43.39 55.87
C LYS A 159 29.06 44.00 54.74
N ILE A 160 27.78 44.31 55.00
CA ILE A 160 27.02 45.42 54.40
C ILE A 160 25.79 45.64 55.30
N LYS A 161 25.62 46.89 55.74
CA LYS A 161 24.50 47.41 56.55
C LYS A 161 23.17 47.33 55.79
N PRO A 162 22.02 47.29 56.49
CA PRO A 162 20.71 47.19 55.84
C PRO A 162 20.31 48.55 55.27
N ARG A 163 19.90 48.56 54.01
CA ARG A 163 19.02 49.61 53.48
C ARG A 163 17.73 48.94 53.02
N ASN A 164 16.65 49.29 53.72
CA ASN A 164 15.29 48.93 53.37
C ASN A 164 14.98 49.47 51.99
N LEU A 165 14.73 48.60 51.02
CA LEU A 165 13.83 48.91 49.92
C LEU A 165 13.20 47.63 49.36
N SER A 166 11.90 47.57 49.61
CA SER A 166 10.83 47.03 48.79
C SER A 166 10.83 45.55 48.39
N ARG A 167 9.78 44.90 48.90
CA ARG A 167 9.14 43.68 48.43
C ARG A 167 9.02 43.64 46.90
N ASN A 168 9.69 42.67 46.27
CA ASN A 168 9.10 41.82 45.24
C ASN A 168 10.07 40.67 44.92
N LYS A 169 9.90 39.53 45.59
CA LYS A 169 10.69 38.33 45.33
C LYS A 169 9.81 37.16 44.92
N LYS A 170 10.15 36.66 43.73
CA LYS A 170 10.22 35.25 43.32
C LYS A 170 8.91 34.59 42.87
N ARG A 171 8.66 34.68 41.57
CA ARG A 171 7.84 33.71 40.84
C ARG A 171 8.45 33.27 39.49
N TRP A 172 9.78 33.15 39.40
CA TRP A 172 10.48 32.97 38.11
C TRP A 172 11.54 31.85 38.03
N THR A 173 11.55 30.88 38.96
CA THR A 173 12.60 29.83 38.96
C THR A 173 12.10 28.38 38.77
N PHE A 174 10.81 28.16 38.50
CA PHE A 174 10.28 26.80 38.33
C PHE A 174 10.38 26.27 36.88
N ARG A 175 10.25 27.15 35.87
CA ARG A 175 10.25 26.74 34.44
C ARG A 175 11.62 26.28 33.91
N LYS A 176 12.74 26.74 34.49
CA LYS A 176 14.09 26.32 34.04
C LYS A 176 14.53 24.95 34.57
N ARG A 177 13.88 24.41 35.62
CA ARG A 177 14.21 23.08 36.17
C ARG A 177 13.51 21.93 35.43
N LEU A 178 12.38 22.21 34.79
CA LEU A 178 11.65 21.22 33.99
C LEU A 178 12.36 20.91 32.65
N LEU A 179 12.98 21.92 32.03
CA LEU A 179 13.68 21.79 30.74
C LEU A 179 14.96 20.94 30.82
N VAL A 180 15.67 20.94 31.95
CA VAL A 180 16.89 20.13 32.12
C VAL A 180 16.58 18.65 32.34
N LEU A 181 15.39 18.32 32.88
CA LEU A 181 14.95 16.94 33.07
C LEU A 181 14.51 16.26 31.77
N ILE A 182 13.96 17.02 30.82
CA ILE A 182 13.53 16.47 29.51
C ILE A 182 14.74 16.13 28.63
N ILE A 183 15.85 16.88 28.74
CA ILE A 183 17.07 16.64 27.95
C ILE A 183 17.84 15.40 28.42
N PHE A 184 17.64 14.92 29.65
CA PHE A 184 18.34 13.73 30.16
C PHE A 184 17.65 12.39 29.82
N PHE A 185 16.40 12.42 29.35
CA PHE A 185 15.65 11.21 28.99
C PHE A 185 15.66 10.87 27.50
N ILE A 186 16.27 11.68 26.65
CA ILE A 186 16.56 11.31 25.26
C ILE A 186 17.85 10.48 25.29
N ASN A 187 17.76 9.24 25.78
CA ASN A 187 18.76 8.25 25.45
C ASN A 187 18.60 7.96 23.97
N VAL A 188 19.67 8.24 23.24
CA VAL A 188 19.89 7.88 21.84
C VAL A 188 19.61 6.39 21.70
N SER A 189 18.57 6.04 20.93
CA SER A 189 18.43 4.70 20.38
C SER A 189 19.53 4.54 19.33
N ASN A 190 20.61 3.87 19.69
CA ASN A 190 21.54 3.36 18.69
C ASN A 190 20.84 2.18 17.98
N GLY A 191 20.70 2.25 16.66
CA GLY A 191 20.32 1.07 15.88
C GLY A 191 21.47 0.08 15.93
N GLU A 192 21.28 -1.06 16.57
CA GLU A 192 22.22 -2.19 16.47
C GLU A 192 21.89 -2.99 15.22
N ILE A 193 22.90 -3.26 14.39
CA ILE A 193 22.81 -4.20 13.27
C ILE A 193 23.02 -5.60 13.84
N ILE A 194 22.00 -6.46 13.73
CA ILE A 194 22.07 -7.85 14.17
C ILE A 194 22.39 -8.70 12.94
N SER A 195 23.61 -9.25 12.85
CA SER A 195 23.93 -10.26 11.84
C SER A 195 23.74 -11.67 12.41
N ARG A 196 23.17 -12.58 11.60
CA ARG A 196 23.00 -13.99 11.98
C ARG A 196 23.77 -14.87 11.00
N THR A 197 24.83 -15.52 11.47
CA THR A 197 25.64 -16.43 10.66
C THR A 197 25.13 -17.87 10.81
N ALA A 198 24.83 -18.53 9.69
CA ALA A 198 24.50 -19.95 9.64
C ALA A 198 25.50 -20.72 8.77
N ARG A 199 25.95 -21.89 9.26
CA ARG A 199 26.81 -22.80 8.50
C ARG A 199 25.97 -23.92 7.91
N THR A 200 26.00 -24.10 6.60
CA THR A 200 25.29 -25.18 5.91
C THR A 200 26.28 -26.06 5.15
N GLU A 201 26.11 -27.37 5.24
CA GLU A 201 26.94 -28.35 4.53
C GLU A 201 26.10 -29.04 3.46
N THR A 202 26.57 -29.00 2.21
CA THR A 202 25.89 -29.65 1.08
C THR A 202 26.75 -30.77 0.54
N CYS A 203 26.29 -32.02 0.66
CA CYS A 203 27.00 -33.20 0.20
C CYS A 203 26.33 -33.80 -1.03
N PHE A 204 27.12 -34.00 -2.10
CA PHE A 204 26.70 -34.67 -3.32
C PHE A 204 27.33 -36.05 -3.41
N ARG A 205 26.54 -37.07 -3.73
CA ARG A 205 27.04 -38.43 -3.97
C ARG A 205 27.25 -38.61 -5.47
N LYS A 206 28.51 -38.68 -5.91
CA LYS A 206 28.89 -39.05 -7.29
C LYS A 206 29.72 -40.33 -7.25
N ASN A 207 29.29 -41.35 -8.00
CA ASN A 207 30.01 -42.63 -8.16
C ASN A 207 30.43 -43.29 -6.85
N GLY A 208 29.52 -43.36 -5.86
CA GLY A 208 29.80 -43.98 -4.55
C GLY A 208 30.70 -43.17 -3.62
N LYS A 209 31.28 -42.05 -4.09
CA LYS A 209 32.04 -41.10 -3.28
C LYS A 209 31.14 -39.94 -2.87
N ILE A 210 31.18 -39.58 -1.59
CA ILE A 210 30.48 -38.40 -1.06
C ILE A 210 31.47 -37.22 -1.16
N ASP A 211 31.05 -36.17 -1.86
CA ASP A 211 31.79 -34.93 -2.01
C ASP A 211 30.97 -33.82 -1.35
N CYS A 212 31.51 -33.22 -0.27
CA CYS A 212 30.81 -32.22 0.52
C CYS A 212 31.43 -30.85 0.28
N SER A 213 30.59 -29.88 -0.10
CA SER A 213 30.94 -28.46 -0.17
C SER A 213 30.34 -27.71 1.01
N TRP A 214 31.10 -26.75 1.55
CA TRP A 214 30.66 -25.92 2.66
C TRP A 214 30.06 -24.64 2.11
N ASN A 215 28.82 -24.32 2.47
CA ASN A 215 28.21 -23.04 2.11
C ASN A 215 27.96 -22.24 3.38
N PHE A 216 28.59 -21.08 3.47
CA PHE A 216 28.33 -20.14 4.55
C PHE A 216 27.24 -19.18 4.09
N VAL A 217 26.25 -19.02 4.96
CA VAL A 217 25.09 -18.15 4.74
C VAL A 217 25.08 -17.14 5.87
N GLU A 218 25.08 -15.87 5.50
CA GLU A 218 24.99 -14.77 6.44
C GLU A 218 23.75 -13.94 6.13
N THR A 219 22.96 -13.67 7.17
CA THR A 219 21.82 -12.75 7.09
C THR A 219 22.24 -11.42 7.70
N LEU A 220 22.08 -10.36 6.91
CA LEU A 220 22.37 -8.98 7.28
C LEU A 220 21.07 -8.19 7.29
N THR A 221 20.73 -7.57 8.42
CA THR A 221 19.67 -6.57 8.48
C THR A 221 20.24 -5.22 8.07
N MET A 222 19.68 -4.63 7.02
CA MET A 222 20.13 -3.37 6.42
C MET A 222 18.97 -2.38 6.33
N THR A 223 19.31 -1.11 6.15
CA THR A 223 18.40 -0.03 5.81
C THR A 223 18.78 0.59 4.47
N ASP A 224 17.86 1.29 3.82
CA ASP A 224 18.05 1.96 2.53
C ASP A 224 18.85 3.28 2.60
N ASN A 225 19.54 3.54 3.72
CA ASN A 225 20.28 4.75 4.03
C ASN A 225 21.64 4.88 3.30
N LYS A 226 21.87 4.08 2.26
CA LYS A 226 23.15 3.99 1.52
C LYS A 226 24.36 3.64 2.39
N GLU A 227 24.12 3.00 3.52
CA GLU A 227 25.18 2.58 4.41
C GLU A 227 25.86 1.32 3.87
N ARG A 228 27.17 1.44 3.66
CA ARG A 228 28.00 0.35 3.14
C ARG A 228 28.26 -0.68 4.23
N GLN A 229 27.96 -1.93 3.94
CA GLN A 229 28.25 -3.08 4.78
C GLN A 229 29.49 -3.81 4.27
N THR A 230 30.45 -4.04 5.15
CA THR A 230 31.72 -4.72 4.82
C THR A 230 31.72 -6.14 5.39
N ILE A 231 31.88 -7.13 4.52
CA ILE A 231 31.86 -8.55 4.87
C ILE A 231 33.24 -9.13 4.54
N VAL A 232 33.94 -9.63 5.54
CA VAL A 232 35.27 -10.21 5.38
C VAL A 232 35.17 -11.69 5.01
N LEU A 233 35.90 -12.07 3.97
CA LEU A 233 36.05 -13.44 3.49
C LEU A 233 37.24 -14.10 4.16
N LYS A 234 37.01 -15.23 4.82
CA LYS A 234 38.05 -16.05 5.46
C LYS A 234 38.07 -17.47 4.91
N ASP A 235 39.26 -18.05 4.82
CA ASP A 235 39.40 -19.48 4.54
C ASP A 235 39.09 -20.34 5.79
N ASN A 236 39.10 -21.67 5.62
CA ASN A 236 38.86 -22.63 6.70
C ASN A 236 39.95 -22.60 7.79
N LYS A 237 41.09 -21.96 7.55
CA LYS A 237 42.18 -21.76 8.52
C LYS A 237 42.11 -20.38 9.18
N ASN A 238 41.00 -19.65 9.00
CA ASN A 238 40.78 -18.27 9.45
C ASN A 238 41.73 -17.23 8.82
N LYS A 239 42.41 -17.53 7.71
CA LYS A 239 43.18 -16.56 6.94
C LYS A 239 42.21 -15.67 6.15
N ILE A 240 42.41 -14.36 6.24
CA ILE A 240 41.62 -13.38 5.47
C ILE A 240 42.03 -13.51 4.00
N LEU A 241 41.04 -13.72 3.12
CA LEU A 241 41.22 -13.81 1.67
C LEU A 241 40.78 -12.55 0.94
N GLY A 242 39.91 -11.73 1.55
CA GLY A 242 39.31 -10.57 0.90
C GLY A 242 38.13 -10.01 1.68
N GLN A 243 37.40 -9.10 1.04
CA GLN A 243 36.17 -8.51 1.55
C GLN A 243 35.16 -8.27 0.42
N ILE A 244 33.89 -8.24 0.79
CA ILE A 244 32.75 -7.84 -0.04
C ILE A 244 32.16 -6.58 0.60
N ASN A 245 32.09 -5.50 -0.17
CA ASN A 245 31.40 -4.27 0.23
C ASN A 245 30.04 -4.27 -0.45
N LEU A 246 28.97 -4.25 0.32
CA LEU A 246 27.60 -4.19 -0.19
C LEU A 246 26.97 -2.85 0.24
N THR A 247 26.49 -2.08 -0.73
CA THR A 247 25.85 -0.79 -0.48
C THR A 247 24.43 -0.81 -1.06
N PRO A 248 23.38 -0.52 -0.26
CA PRO A 248 22.03 -0.39 -0.76
C PRO A 248 21.88 0.97 -1.45
N GLU A 249 21.65 0.99 -2.76
CA GLU A 249 21.52 2.24 -3.52
C GLU A 249 20.11 2.84 -3.42
N GLY A 250 19.12 1.98 -3.21
CA GLY A 250 17.75 2.40 -2.96
C GLY A 250 16.76 1.24 -3.05
N PHE A 251 15.54 1.53 -2.59
CA PHE A 251 14.41 0.64 -2.69
C PHE A 251 13.29 1.31 -3.48
N LYS A 252 12.74 0.58 -4.45
CA LYS A 252 11.68 1.05 -5.32
C LYS A 252 10.51 0.09 -5.34
N MET A 253 9.29 0.63 -5.28
CA MET A 253 8.09 -0.13 -5.64
C MET A 253 7.68 0.27 -7.04
N LYS A 254 7.67 -0.69 -7.97
CA LYS A 254 7.17 -0.46 -9.32
C LYS A 254 5.68 -0.77 -9.38
N CYS A 255 4.87 0.15 -9.90
CA CYS A 255 3.46 -0.10 -10.15
C CYS A 255 3.30 -0.96 -11.42
N GLU A 256 2.62 -2.10 -11.27
CA GLU A 256 2.00 -2.82 -12.37
C GLU A 256 0.52 -2.40 -12.44
N PRO A 257 0.11 -1.59 -13.43
CA PRO A 257 -1.22 -1.00 -13.45
C PRO A 257 -2.29 -2.04 -13.78
N ILE A 258 -3.35 -2.07 -12.98
CA ILE A 258 -4.57 -2.83 -13.20
C ILE A 258 -5.64 -1.82 -13.63
N VAL A 259 -5.89 -1.73 -14.93
CA VAL A 259 -6.83 -0.76 -15.51
C VAL A 259 -8.27 -1.17 -15.19
N GLU A 260 -9.01 -0.27 -14.55
CA GLU A 260 -10.42 -0.47 -14.20
C GLU A 260 -11.35 0.06 -15.30
N LYS A 261 -11.05 1.23 -15.86
CA LYS A 261 -11.89 1.89 -16.87
C LYS A 261 -11.12 2.92 -17.70
N TYR A 262 -11.65 3.16 -18.90
CA TYR A 262 -11.18 4.19 -19.82
C TYR A 262 -12.20 5.34 -19.85
N LEU A 263 -11.71 6.57 -19.75
CA LEU A 263 -12.49 7.80 -19.74
C LEU A 263 -11.96 8.79 -20.77
N ARG A 264 -12.83 9.68 -21.22
CA ARG A 264 -12.51 10.88 -22.00
C ARG A 264 -13.36 12.02 -21.49
N SER A 265 -12.87 13.25 -21.63
CA SER A 265 -13.71 14.42 -21.37
C SER A 265 -14.80 14.50 -22.44
N TYR A 266 -15.97 14.93 -22.01
CA TYR A 266 -17.14 15.00 -22.89
C TYR A 266 -18.08 16.13 -22.50
N GLU A 267 -18.81 16.59 -23.50
CA GLU A 267 -19.93 17.51 -23.37
C GLU A 267 -21.22 16.78 -23.75
N VAL A 268 -22.26 16.98 -22.94
CA VAL A 268 -23.60 16.49 -23.24
C VAL A 268 -24.33 17.50 -24.08
N LYS A 269 -24.90 17.05 -25.20
CA LYS A 269 -25.68 17.87 -26.12
C LYS A 269 -27.10 17.31 -26.25
N ILE A 270 -28.04 18.22 -26.41
CA ILE A 270 -29.46 17.91 -26.56
C ILE A 270 -29.94 18.51 -27.86
N GLN A 271 -30.53 17.67 -28.70
CA GLN A 271 -31.14 18.11 -29.97
C GLN A 271 -32.60 17.75 -29.95
N THR A 272 -33.43 18.73 -30.30
CA THR A 272 -34.88 18.62 -30.21
C THR A 272 -35.51 18.86 -31.57
N VAL A 273 -36.49 18.02 -31.93
CA VAL A 273 -37.31 18.18 -33.12
C VAL A 273 -38.78 18.01 -32.74
N LYS A 274 -39.60 18.98 -33.13
CA LYS A 274 -41.04 18.94 -32.93
C LYS A 274 -41.72 18.38 -34.18
N SER A 275 -42.57 17.38 -33.98
CA SER A 275 -43.45 16.83 -35.01
C SER A 275 -44.90 17.02 -34.59
N CYS A 276 -45.72 17.51 -35.52
CA CYS A 276 -47.15 17.74 -35.28
C CYS A 276 -47.92 16.40 -35.24
N PRO A 277 -49.13 16.37 -34.65
CA PRO A 277 -49.92 15.15 -34.60
C PRO A 277 -50.16 14.59 -36.00
N GLU A 278 -50.02 13.27 -36.13
CA GLU A 278 -50.19 12.50 -37.37
C GLU A 278 -49.17 12.85 -38.48
N THR A 279 -48.03 13.43 -38.10
CA THR A 279 -46.92 13.74 -39.02
C THR A 279 -45.62 13.09 -38.58
N GLY A 280 -44.85 12.61 -39.55
CA GLY A 280 -43.56 11.96 -39.28
C GLY A 280 -43.72 10.72 -38.40
N SER A 281 -42.96 10.67 -37.32
CA SER A 281 -43.02 9.64 -36.29
C SER A 281 -43.99 10.00 -35.16
N CYS A 282 -44.80 11.05 -35.25
CA CYS A 282 -45.71 11.45 -34.17
C CYS A 282 -47.14 10.92 -34.37
N HIS A 283 -47.43 9.77 -33.76
CA HIS A 283 -48.77 9.16 -33.72
C HIS A 283 -49.14 8.75 -32.30
N HIS A 284 -50.34 9.13 -31.83
CA HIS A 284 -50.97 8.71 -30.56
C HIS A 284 -49.99 8.45 -29.39
N ASP A 285 -49.64 7.18 -29.13
CA ASP A 285 -48.83 6.72 -27.98
C ASP A 285 -47.31 6.74 -28.22
N ASN A 286 -46.83 7.30 -29.33
CA ASN A 286 -45.42 7.21 -29.72
C ASN A 286 -44.46 7.80 -28.70
N CYS A 287 -44.83 8.84 -27.95
CA CYS A 287 -43.95 9.33 -26.88
C CYS A 287 -43.76 8.31 -25.75
N LEU A 288 -44.80 7.56 -25.37
CA LEU A 288 -44.70 6.51 -24.36
C LEU A 288 -43.84 5.36 -24.87
N ILE A 289 -44.00 4.98 -26.14
CA ILE A 289 -43.21 3.92 -26.78
C ILE A 289 -41.73 4.30 -26.83
N VAL A 290 -41.41 5.52 -27.30
CA VAL A 290 -40.02 6.03 -27.35
C VAL A 290 -39.41 6.08 -25.95
N ASN A 291 -40.17 6.52 -24.95
CA ASN A 291 -39.64 6.60 -23.58
C ASN A 291 -39.39 5.21 -22.96
N ASN A 292 -40.15 4.19 -23.36
CA ASN A 292 -39.93 2.81 -22.93
C ASN A 292 -38.85 2.08 -23.75
N ASN A 293 -38.56 2.54 -24.97
CA ASN A 293 -37.56 1.97 -25.88
C ASN A 293 -36.69 3.09 -26.49
N TRP A 294 -35.81 3.65 -25.68
CA TRP A 294 -35.03 4.85 -26.01
C TRP A 294 -33.92 4.64 -27.06
N GLU A 295 -33.60 3.39 -27.40
CA GLU A 295 -32.70 3.03 -28.50
C GLU A 295 -33.42 3.02 -29.86
N GLN A 296 -34.76 3.17 -29.87
CA GLN A 296 -35.53 3.20 -31.10
C GLN A 296 -35.09 4.36 -32.01
N ASP A 297 -34.81 4.03 -33.26
CA ASP A 297 -34.51 5.01 -34.29
C ASP A 297 -35.72 5.89 -34.59
N ILE A 298 -35.53 7.21 -34.52
CA ILE A 298 -36.52 8.22 -34.87
C ILE A 298 -36.01 8.96 -36.11
N LYS A 299 -36.78 8.95 -37.20
CA LYS A 299 -36.37 9.52 -38.49
C LYS A 299 -35.98 10.99 -38.37
N GLU A 300 -36.72 11.75 -37.56
CA GLU A 300 -36.48 13.16 -37.30
C GLU A 300 -35.14 13.46 -36.60
N LEU A 301 -34.55 12.46 -35.94
CA LEU A 301 -33.28 12.57 -35.21
C LEU A 301 -32.12 11.85 -35.93
N GLU A 302 -32.32 11.37 -37.16
CA GLU A 302 -31.29 10.69 -37.97
C GLU A 302 -29.95 11.45 -38.03
N PRO A 303 -29.91 12.79 -38.19
CA PRO A 303 -28.64 13.51 -38.27
C PRO A 303 -27.70 13.31 -37.07
N TRP A 304 -28.25 12.96 -35.89
CA TRP A 304 -27.49 12.75 -34.66
C TRP A 304 -27.41 11.29 -34.23
N LYS A 305 -27.86 10.36 -35.08
CA LYS A 305 -27.87 8.92 -34.79
C LYS A 305 -26.48 8.34 -34.54
N ASN A 306 -25.47 8.85 -35.24
CA ASN A 306 -24.10 8.35 -35.15
C ASN A 306 -23.40 8.74 -33.83
N TYR A 307 -23.94 9.69 -33.07
CA TYR A 307 -23.42 10.03 -31.76
C TYR A 307 -23.97 9.08 -30.71
N THR A 308 -23.10 8.67 -29.79
CA THR A 308 -23.48 7.86 -28.64
C THR A 308 -24.49 8.62 -27.78
N GLY A 309 -25.68 8.05 -27.59
CA GLY A 309 -26.81 8.76 -26.99
C GLY A 309 -28.10 7.95 -26.98
N TYR A 310 -29.14 8.53 -26.41
CA TYR A 310 -30.47 7.94 -26.32
C TYR A 310 -31.57 8.93 -26.69
N ASN A 311 -32.69 8.40 -27.17
CA ASN A 311 -33.84 9.17 -27.61
C ASN A 311 -34.91 9.22 -26.52
N ARG A 312 -35.61 10.34 -26.42
CA ARG A 312 -36.75 10.55 -25.53
C ARG A 312 -37.82 11.38 -26.23
N CYS A 313 -39.00 11.43 -25.63
CA CYS A 313 -40.13 12.17 -26.14
C CYS A 313 -40.92 12.83 -25.02
N SER A 314 -41.34 14.06 -25.24
CA SER A 314 -42.31 14.76 -24.39
C SER A 314 -43.48 15.27 -25.22
N ALA A 315 -44.66 15.33 -24.60
CA ALA A 315 -45.82 15.93 -25.25
C ALA A 315 -45.69 17.46 -25.28
N SER A 316 -46.04 18.07 -26.39
CA SER A 316 -46.03 19.53 -26.55
C SER A 316 -47.34 20.04 -27.15
N CYS A 317 -47.48 21.36 -27.23
CA CYS A 317 -48.67 22.02 -27.74
C CYS A 317 -48.86 21.78 -29.24
N SER A 318 -50.11 21.70 -29.67
CA SER A 318 -50.50 21.55 -31.08
C SER A 318 -51.39 22.72 -31.50
N PHE A 319 -51.92 22.67 -32.73
CA PHE A 319 -52.80 23.66 -33.36
C PHE A 319 -52.08 24.89 -33.94
N LEU A 320 -52.87 25.82 -34.49
CA LEU A 320 -52.40 26.99 -35.24
C LEU A 320 -51.40 27.86 -34.47
N TRP A 321 -51.63 28.09 -33.17
CA TRP A 321 -50.74 28.89 -32.33
C TRP A 321 -49.40 28.19 -32.04
N CYS A 322 -49.32 26.87 -32.27
CA CYS A 322 -48.10 26.06 -32.12
C CYS A 322 -47.59 25.54 -33.47
N LYS A 323 -47.90 26.24 -34.57
CA LYS A 323 -47.43 25.95 -35.94
C LYS A 323 -47.80 24.56 -36.48
N CYS A 324 -48.83 23.93 -35.92
CA CYS A 324 -49.27 22.58 -36.29
C CYS A 324 -50.59 22.53 -37.08
N GLY A 325 -50.94 23.63 -37.75
CA GLY A 325 -52.16 23.70 -38.56
C GLY A 325 -53.43 23.44 -37.73
N MET A 326 -54.40 22.74 -38.31
CA MET A 326 -55.67 22.39 -37.64
C MET A 326 -55.65 20.99 -37.01
N SER A 327 -54.47 20.39 -36.81
CA SER A 327 -54.36 19.05 -36.22
C SER A 327 -54.83 19.02 -34.77
N THR A 328 -55.75 18.11 -34.47
CA THR A 328 -56.26 17.86 -33.12
C THR A 328 -55.45 16.75 -32.46
N GLY A 329 -54.95 16.96 -31.24
CA GLY A 329 -54.03 16.06 -30.54
C GLY A 329 -52.81 16.77 -29.94
N SER A 330 -51.96 16.06 -29.18
CA SER A 330 -50.69 16.58 -28.67
C SER A 330 -49.58 16.40 -29.69
N SER A 331 -48.72 17.42 -29.88
CA SER A 331 -47.53 17.26 -30.71
C SER A 331 -46.45 16.47 -29.96
N CYS A 332 -45.54 15.86 -30.70
CA CYS A 332 -44.43 15.09 -30.13
C CYS A 332 -43.17 15.94 -30.21
N LEU A 333 -42.55 16.16 -29.07
CA LEU A 333 -41.25 16.81 -28.97
C LEU A 333 -40.21 15.72 -28.75
N PHE A 334 -39.64 15.24 -29.86
CA PHE A 334 -38.58 14.24 -29.86
C PHE A 334 -37.27 14.92 -29.53
N TYR A 335 -36.47 14.31 -28.65
CA TYR A 335 -35.14 14.81 -28.35
C TYR A 335 -34.14 13.69 -28.17
N ARG A 336 -32.92 13.94 -28.62
CA ARG A 336 -31.78 13.05 -28.40
C ARG A 336 -30.82 13.71 -27.42
N ILE A 337 -30.50 12.97 -26.37
CA ILE A 337 -29.41 13.29 -25.45
C ILE A 337 -28.22 12.45 -25.91
N TYR A 338 -27.14 13.11 -26.30
CA TYR A 338 -25.92 12.43 -26.74
C TYR A 338 -24.69 13.13 -26.20
N VAL A 339 -23.56 12.44 -26.26
CA VAL A 339 -22.28 12.97 -25.80
C VAL A 339 -21.33 13.12 -26.98
N GLU A 340 -20.52 14.16 -26.93
CA GLU A 340 -19.40 14.37 -27.84
C GLU A 340 -18.11 14.53 -27.03
N PRO A 341 -16.99 13.94 -27.49
CA PRO A 341 -15.72 14.12 -26.81
C PRO A 341 -15.23 15.55 -27.04
N THR A 342 -14.76 16.20 -25.98
CA THR A 342 -14.23 17.58 -26.05
C THR A 342 -12.75 17.60 -26.46
N ASP A 343 -12.01 16.53 -26.17
CA ASP A 343 -10.59 16.39 -26.46
C ASP A 343 -10.25 14.97 -26.98
N PRO A 344 -9.12 14.78 -27.69
CA PRO A 344 -8.67 13.49 -28.18
C PRO A 344 -8.02 12.59 -27.11
N ASP A 345 -7.76 13.10 -25.91
CA ASP A 345 -6.95 12.45 -24.90
C ASP A 345 -7.76 11.40 -24.12
N ILE A 346 -7.22 10.19 -24.06
CA ILE A 346 -7.82 9.07 -23.33
C ILE A 346 -7.12 8.95 -21.99
N SER A 347 -7.92 8.92 -20.93
CA SER A 347 -7.43 8.73 -19.57
C SER A 347 -7.80 7.34 -19.06
N GLU A 348 -6.86 6.73 -18.36
CA GLU A 348 -7.02 5.45 -17.73
C GLU A 348 -7.19 5.65 -16.23
N VAL A 349 -8.18 4.98 -15.66
CA VAL A 349 -8.31 4.86 -14.21
C VAL A 349 -7.83 3.48 -13.81
N PHE A 350 -6.82 3.43 -12.95
CA PHE A 350 -6.15 2.18 -12.59
C PHE A 350 -5.73 2.17 -11.12
N THR A 351 -5.53 0.95 -10.62
CA THR A 351 -4.88 0.69 -9.33
C THR A 351 -3.53 0.03 -9.57
N CYS A 352 -2.64 0.11 -8.59
CA CYS A 352 -1.29 -0.43 -8.71
C CYS A 352 -1.16 -1.75 -7.95
N LYS A 353 -0.72 -2.80 -8.64
CA LYS A 353 -0.08 -3.94 -7.98
C LYS A 353 1.40 -3.62 -7.83
N TRP A 354 1.84 -3.41 -6.60
CA TRP A 354 3.21 -2.97 -6.34
C TRP A 354 4.21 -4.11 -6.32
N ILE A 355 5.31 -3.95 -7.05
CA ILE A 355 6.40 -4.91 -7.14
C ILE A 355 7.65 -4.32 -6.47
N PRO A 356 8.15 -4.91 -5.37
CA PRO A 356 9.35 -4.44 -4.68
C PRO A 356 10.62 -4.76 -5.45
N ILE A 357 11.51 -3.76 -5.58
CA ILE A 357 12.79 -3.85 -6.27
C ILE A 357 13.86 -3.19 -5.38
N PHE A 358 14.85 -3.96 -4.96
CA PHE A 358 16.00 -3.46 -4.20
C PHE A 358 17.19 -3.32 -5.15
N THR A 359 17.84 -2.16 -5.13
CA THR A 359 19.06 -1.93 -5.92
C THR A 359 20.27 -1.93 -5.01
N PHE A 360 21.27 -2.73 -5.35
CA PHE A 360 22.51 -2.85 -4.59
C PHE A 360 23.72 -2.61 -5.49
N SER A 361 24.74 -1.98 -4.90
CA SER A 361 26.10 -1.92 -5.42
C SER A 361 26.98 -2.87 -4.60
N GLY A 362 27.55 -3.87 -5.27
CA GLY A 362 28.46 -4.84 -4.68
C GLY A 362 29.88 -4.71 -5.26
N GLU A 363 30.87 -4.57 -4.39
CA GLU A 363 32.29 -4.56 -4.72
C GLU A 363 33.00 -5.72 -4.01
N THR A 364 33.76 -6.53 -4.75
CA THR A 364 34.58 -7.60 -4.17
C THR A 364 36.07 -7.28 -4.29
N ILE A 365 36.80 -7.39 -3.19
CA ILE A 365 38.24 -7.12 -3.12
C ILE A 365 38.93 -8.37 -2.57
N PHE A 366 39.79 -9.02 -3.35
CA PHE A 366 40.60 -10.17 -2.91
C PHE A 366 42.03 -9.74 -2.58
N LEU A 367 42.58 -10.25 -1.48
CA LEU A 367 43.96 -9.97 -1.01
C LEU A 367 45.03 -10.82 -1.73
N SER A 368 44.74 -11.34 -2.93
CA SER A 368 45.73 -12.11 -3.69
C SER A 368 46.78 -11.18 -4.29
N GLU A 369 48.05 -11.51 -4.08
CA GLU A 369 49.17 -10.91 -4.79
C GLU A 369 48.94 -11.03 -6.31
N GLU A 370 49.14 -9.92 -7.03
CA GLU A 370 49.15 -9.72 -8.49
C GLU A 370 47.93 -9.17 -9.24
N ARG A 371 46.78 -8.88 -8.63
CA ARG A 371 45.81 -7.94 -9.27
C ARG A 371 44.75 -7.42 -8.31
N ASN A 372 44.85 -6.14 -7.96
CA ASN A 372 43.73 -5.35 -7.43
C ASN A 372 42.73 -5.10 -8.58
N GLU A 373 42.01 -6.13 -9.03
CA GLU A 373 40.81 -5.91 -9.83
C GLU A 373 39.64 -5.72 -8.87
N ASN A 374 39.38 -4.46 -8.52
CA ASN A 374 38.10 -4.09 -7.90
C ASN A 374 37.03 -4.29 -8.97
N GLN A 375 36.11 -5.22 -8.73
CA GLN A 375 34.95 -5.42 -9.59
C GLN A 375 33.74 -4.84 -8.88
N GLU A 376 33.25 -3.73 -9.41
CA GLU A 376 31.96 -3.15 -9.02
C GLU A 376 30.86 -3.77 -9.88
N SER A 377 29.77 -4.15 -9.22
CA SER A 377 28.59 -4.72 -9.85
C SER A 377 27.35 -4.04 -9.28
N LEU A 378 26.48 -3.56 -10.16
CA LEU A 378 25.15 -3.08 -9.80
C LEU A 378 24.15 -4.17 -10.12
N PHE A 379 23.29 -4.51 -9.17
CA PHE A 379 22.27 -5.53 -9.40
C PHE A 379 20.96 -5.18 -8.70
N GLU A 380 19.86 -5.52 -9.37
CA GLU A 380 18.50 -5.39 -8.86
C GLU A 380 18.03 -6.75 -8.34
N VAL A 381 17.50 -6.76 -7.11
CA VAL A 381 17.06 -7.96 -6.41
C VAL A 381 15.60 -7.78 -6.04
N GLN A 382 14.76 -8.72 -6.50
CA GLN A 382 13.40 -8.85 -6.01
C GLN A 382 13.37 -9.80 -4.80
N PRO A 383 12.53 -9.55 -3.79
CA PRO A 383 12.35 -10.45 -2.66
C PRO A 383 12.06 -11.90 -3.08
N GLY A 384 12.71 -12.85 -2.41
CA GLY A 384 12.60 -14.28 -2.70
C GLY A 384 13.36 -14.76 -3.95
N MET A 385 13.95 -13.86 -4.74
CA MET A 385 14.83 -14.22 -5.85
C MET A 385 16.29 -14.30 -5.40
N ILE A 386 17.06 -15.19 -6.04
CA ILE A 386 18.50 -15.32 -5.83
C ILE A 386 19.20 -14.71 -7.04
N VAL A 387 19.96 -13.66 -6.79
CA VAL A 387 20.84 -13.08 -7.81
C VAL A 387 22.25 -13.65 -7.62
N HIS A 388 22.83 -14.10 -8.73
CA HIS A 388 24.16 -14.67 -8.76
C HIS A 388 25.14 -13.62 -9.25
N ASP A 389 26.02 -13.17 -8.36
CA ASP A 389 27.26 -12.54 -8.77
C ASP A 389 28.33 -13.63 -9.02
N LYS A 390 29.45 -13.27 -9.66
CA LYS A 390 30.58 -14.18 -9.89
C LYS A 390 31.10 -14.79 -8.60
N ASN A 391 31.11 -14.02 -7.50
CA ASN A 391 31.80 -14.39 -6.26
C ASN A 391 30.85 -14.78 -5.12
N PHE A 392 29.60 -14.29 -5.15
CA PHE A 392 28.62 -14.54 -4.12
C PHE A 392 27.20 -14.57 -4.69
N THR A 393 26.26 -15.02 -3.88
CA THR A 393 24.83 -14.97 -4.20
C THR A 393 24.11 -14.15 -3.15
N ILE A 394 23.14 -13.37 -3.59
CA ILE A 394 22.39 -12.46 -2.74
C ILE A 394 20.89 -12.69 -2.94
N SER A 395 20.13 -12.60 -1.84
CA SER A 395 18.67 -12.67 -1.86
C SER A 395 18.10 -11.80 -0.75
N VAL A 396 17.01 -11.08 -1.03
CA VAL A 396 16.25 -10.37 0.00
C VAL A 396 15.15 -11.30 0.49
N THR A 397 15.10 -11.56 1.80
CA THR A 397 14.19 -12.57 2.38
C THR A 397 13.03 -11.97 3.17
N GLN A 398 13.27 -10.84 3.84
CA GLN A 398 12.26 -10.16 4.64
C GLN A 398 12.46 -8.65 4.50
N PHE A 399 11.36 -7.90 4.54
CA PHE A 399 11.35 -6.44 4.58
C PHE A 399 10.07 -5.97 5.25
N SER A 400 10.10 -4.77 5.83
CA SER A 400 8.91 -4.15 6.44
C SER A 400 8.60 -2.85 5.71
N LEU A 401 7.41 -2.75 5.13
CA LEU A 401 6.93 -1.50 4.52
C LEU A 401 6.30 -0.60 5.59
N PRO A 402 6.57 0.72 5.57
CA PRO A 402 5.77 1.67 6.34
C PRO A 402 4.33 1.73 5.80
N PRO A 403 3.34 2.12 6.63
CA PRO A 403 1.97 2.30 6.17
C PRO A 403 1.87 3.53 5.26
N GLU A 404 1.80 3.33 3.96
CA GLU A 404 1.73 4.38 2.94
C GLU A 404 0.35 4.41 2.27
N PRO A 405 -0.60 5.25 2.73
CA PRO A 405 -1.97 5.27 2.20
C PRO A 405 -2.04 5.68 0.73
N GLU A 406 -1.13 6.52 0.26
CA GLU A 406 -1.04 6.99 -1.13
C GLU A 406 -0.81 5.83 -2.12
N MET A 407 -0.11 4.78 -1.69
CA MET A 407 0.11 3.58 -2.51
C MET A 407 -1.15 2.74 -2.67
N ASN A 408 -2.12 2.85 -1.76
CA ASN A 408 -3.41 2.16 -1.86
C ASN A 408 -4.45 2.97 -2.65
N GLY A 409 -4.09 4.17 -3.11
CA GLY A 409 -4.97 5.05 -3.86
C GLY A 409 -5.28 4.57 -5.27
N LYS A 410 -6.29 5.20 -5.88
CA LYS A 410 -6.56 5.07 -7.31
C LYS A 410 -5.83 6.15 -8.08
N PHE A 411 -5.44 5.82 -9.29
CA PHE A 411 -4.77 6.74 -10.19
C PHE A 411 -5.66 7.03 -11.39
N ILE A 412 -5.62 8.28 -11.85
CA ILE A 412 -6.05 8.65 -13.18
C ILE A 412 -4.86 9.22 -13.92
N GLY A 413 -4.67 8.82 -15.16
CA GLY A 413 -3.63 9.41 -15.96
C GLY A 413 -3.82 9.22 -17.43
N ASN A 414 -3.14 10.08 -18.17
CA ASN A 414 -2.88 9.90 -19.59
C ASN A 414 -1.38 9.63 -19.77
N LYS A 415 -0.89 9.60 -21.01
CA LYS A 415 0.53 9.35 -21.28
C LYS A 415 1.47 10.41 -20.68
N LYS A 416 0.97 11.60 -20.36
CA LYS A 416 1.78 12.75 -19.89
C LYS A 416 1.75 12.91 -18.38
N PHE A 417 0.57 12.78 -17.78
CA PHE A 417 0.35 13.09 -16.37
C PHE A 417 -0.44 11.98 -15.70
N VAL A 418 -0.12 11.72 -14.45
CA VAL A 418 -0.79 10.77 -13.58
C VAL A 418 -1.03 11.45 -12.24
N SER A 419 -2.22 11.22 -11.68
CA SER A 419 -2.67 11.87 -10.45
C SER A 419 -3.45 10.90 -9.57
N LEU A 420 -3.32 11.07 -8.25
CA LEU A 420 -4.12 10.35 -7.28
C LEU A 420 -5.57 10.85 -7.28
N ILE A 421 -6.50 9.92 -7.15
CA ILE A 421 -7.93 10.19 -7.08
C ILE A 421 -8.60 9.30 -6.04
N ASP A 422 -9.72 9.77 -5.51
CA ASP A 422 -10.57 8.98 -4.64
C ASP A 422 -11.50 8.10 -5.50
N GLU A 423 -12.61 8.66 -5.95
CA GLU A 423 -13.55 7.99 -6.84
C GLU A 423 -14.10 8.97 -7.89
N ILE A 424 -13.95 8.62 -9.16
CA ILE A 424 -14.54 9.38 -10.26
C ILE A 424 -15.88 8.77 -10.63
N TYR A 425 -16.95 9.51 -10.38
CA TYR A 425 -18.26 9.21 -10.91
C TYR A 425 -18.37 9.75 -12.34
N SER A 426 -18.54 8.86 -13.30
CA SER A 426 -18.84 9.18 -14.70
C SER A 426 -20.10 8.42 -15.11
N ASN A 427 -20.98 9.08 -15.85
CA ASN A 427 -22.14 8.43 -16.46
C ASN A 427 -21.83 7.82 -17.83
N VAL A 428 -20.62 8.03 -18.36
CA VAL A 428 -20.13 7.47 -19.62
C VAL A 428 -19.00 6.49 -19.32
N HIS A 429 -19.13 5.26 -19.82
CA HIS A 429 -18.18 4.18 -19.57
C HIS A 429 -17.77 3.51 -20.88
N CYS A 430 -16.47 3.52 -21.18
CA CYS A 430 -15.91 2.85 -22.34
C CYS A 430 -15.33 1.49 -21.92
N LYS A 431 -15.70 0.42 -22.63
CA LYS A 431 -15.31 -0.96 -22.28
C LYS A 431 -13.80 -1.22 -22.40
N ASN A 432 -13.16 -0.59 -23.38
CA ASN A 432 -11.74 -0.75 -23.68
C ASN A 432 -11.20 0.52 -24.35
N TYR A 433 -9.88 0.57 -24.54
CA TYR A 433 -9.20 1.69 -25.19
C TYR A 433 -9.77 2.03 -26.57
N LEU A 434 -10.03 1.03 -27.43
CA LEU A 434 -10.56 1.24 -28.79
C LEU A 434 -11.96 1.85 -28.78
N ALA A 435 -12.81 1.45 -27.84
CA ALA A 435 -14.13 2.03 -27.65
C ALA A 435 -14.03 3.48 -27.18
N ALA A 436 -13.07 3.81 -26.30
CA ALA A 436 -12.81 5.20 -25.90
C ALA A 436 -12.29 6.04 -27.09
N GLU A 437 -11.40 5.49 -27.90
CA GLU A 437 -10.84 6.15 -29.09
C GLU A 437 -11.92 6.50 -30.12
N LYS A 438 -12.80 5.55 -30.45
CA LYS A 438 -13.96 5.77 -31.33
C LYS A 438 -15.14 6.45 -30.66
N PHE A 439 -15.09 6.62 -29.34
CA PHE A 439 -16.15 7.14 -28.49
C PHE A 439 -17.46 6.33 -28.52
N GLU A 440 -17.34 5.02 -28.76
CA GLU A 440 -18.41 4.01 -28.72
C GLU A 440 -18.62 3.52 -27.27
N CYS A 441 -19.04 4.43 -26.38
CA CYS A 441 -19.13 4.19 -24.94
C CYS A 441 -20.58 3.99 -24.46
N ASN A 442 -20.80 3.38 -23.30
CA ASN A 442 -22.14 3.21 -22.75
C ASN A 442 -22.50 4.42 -21.88
N ILE A 443 -23.73 4.94 -22.03
CA ILE A 443 -24.23 6.09 -21.29
C ILE A 443 -25.32 5.62 -20.32
N LYS A 444 -25.25 6.09 -19.08
CA LYS A 444 -26.30 5.90 -18.08
C LYS A 444 -27.37 6.99 -18.22
N GLU A 445 -28.64 6.61 -18.06
CA GLU A 445 -29.78 7.53 -18.16
C GLU A 445 -29.68 8.71 -17.16
N GLU A 446 -29.03 8.50 -16.01
CA GLU A 446 -28.81 9.50 -14.96
C GLU A 446 -27.92 10.70 -15.35
N ILE A 447 -27.31 10.68 -16.56
CA ILE A 447 -26.44 11.76 -17.05
C ILE A 447 -27.15 13.12 -17.14
N CYS A 448 -28.46 13.10 -17.39
CA CYS A 448 -29.32 14.28 -17.45
C CYS A 448 -30.54 14.07 -16.54
N GLN A 449 -30.85 15.10 -15.77
CA GLN A 449 -32.01 15.15 -14.88
C GLN A 449 -32.87 16.37 -15.21
N GLU A 450 -34.12 16.36 -14.76
CA GLU A 450 -35.03 17.51 -14.88
C GLU A 450 -35.19 18.01 -16.33
N CYS A 451 -35.43 17.10 -17.28
CA CYS A 451 -35.75 17.45 -18.66
C CYS A 451 -37.16 18.04 -18.74
N LEU A 452 -37.26 19.34 -19.03
CA LEU A 452 -38.52 20.06 -19.14
C LEU A 452 -38.70 20.61 -20.57
N PRO A 453 -39.91 20.47 -21.15
CA PRO A 453 -40.21 21.08 -22.44
C PRO A 453 -40.35 22.60 -22.29
N ASP A 454 -39.58 23.34 -23.08
CA ASP A 454 -39.78 24.76 -23.34
C ASP A 454 -40.75 24.92 -24.51
N HIS A 455 -42.00 25.22 -24.17
CA HIS A 455 -43.07 25.37 -25.15
C HIS A 455 -42.95 26.63 -26.01
N ASP A 456 -42.22 27.66 -25.55
CA ASP A 456 -42.06 28.93 -26.27
C ASP A 456 -40.99 28.80 -27.36
N ASN A 457 -39.89 28.10 -27.05
CA ASN A 457 -38.78 27.90 -27.98
C ASN A 457 -38.82 26.55 -28.73
N GLU A 458 -39.82 25.71 -28.45
CA GLU A 458 -40.00 24.38 -29.04
C GLU A 458 -38.76 23.47 -28.81
N LYS A 459 -38.18 23.56 -27.60
CA LYS A 459 -36.96 22.85 -27.19
C LYS A 459 -37.17 22.07 -25.89
N VAL A 460 -36.26 21.15 -25.59
CA VAL A 460 -36.19 20.51 -24.28
C VAL A 460 -34.90 20.95 -23.60
N ASP A 461 -35.04 21.50 -22.39
CA ASP A 461 -33.92 21.86 -21.54
C ASP A 461 -33.79 20.79 -20.44
N CYS A 462 -32.61 20.20 -20.33
CA CYS A 462 -32.28 19.27 -19.27
C CYS A 462 -31.07 19.77 -18.48
N LYS A 463 -31.00 19.45 -17.20
CA LYS A 463 -29.79 19.63 -16.38
C LYS A 463 -28.88 18.43 -16.55
N CYS A 464 -27.85 18.57 -17.39
CA CYS A 464 -26.89 17.52 -17.70
C CYS A 464 -25.53 17.76 -17.05
N LYS A 465 -24.78 16.68 -16.82
CA LYS A 465 -23.41 16.75 -16.28
C LYS A 465 -22.37 16.47 -17.37
N ASN A 466 -21.56 17.48 -17.66
CA ASN A 466 -20.35 17.35 -18.46
C ASN A 466 -19.21 16.79 -17.61
N LEU A 467 -18.18 16.24 -18.26
CA LEU A 467 -16.99 15.74 -17.60
C LEU A 467 -15.74 16.35 -18.23
N GLU A 468 -14.95 17.06 -17.43
CA GLU A 468 -13.68 17.65 -17.83
C GLU A 468 -12.55 17.00 -17.02
N LEU A 469 -11.79 16.10 -17.65
CA LEU A 469 -10.76 15.31 -16.97
C LEU A 469 -9.51 16.12 -16.65
N ASP A 470 -9.19 17.13 -17.45
CA ASP A 470 -8.00 17.97 -17.24
C ASP A 470 -7.99 18.63 -15.86
N SER A 471 -9.17 19.06 -15.37
CA SER A 471 -9.31 19.62 -14.03
C SER A 471 -8.99 18.62 -12.90
N LEU A 472 -9.22 17.32 -13.14
CA LEU A 472 -8.95 16.24 -12.19
C LEU A 472 -7.50 15.74 -12.28
N ILE A 473 -6.95 15.68 -13.49
CA ILE A 473 -5.59 15.23 -13.74
C ILE A 473 -4.59 16.31 -13.35
N LEU A 474 -4.87 17.58 -13.63
CA LEU A 474 -3.94 18.68 -13.34
C LEU A 474 -4.13 19.29 -11.94
N ASP A 475 -4.78 18.56 -11.03
CA ASP A 475 -4.87 18.96 -9.62
C ASP A 475 -3.46 19.01 -9.02
N THR A 476 -3.00 20.22 -8.70
CA THR A 476 -1.64 20.48 -8.22
C THR A 476 -1.32 19.82 -6.89
N GLN A 477 -2.32 19.38 -6.13
CA GLN A 477 -2.11 18.68 -4.86
C GLN A 477 -1.99 17.16 -5.04
N ARG A 478 -2.48 16.62 -6.16
CA ARG A 478 -2.63 15.18 -6.37
C ARG A 478 -1.88 14.65 -7.59
N ILE A 479 -1.37 15.54 -8.44
CA ILE A 479 -0.52 15.20 -9.57
C ILE A 479 0.84 14.69 -9.10
N LEU A 480 1.32 13.63 -9.73
CA LEU A 480 2.67 13.12 -9.48
C LEU A 480 3.71 14.11 -10.03
N PRO A 481 4.82 14.36 -9.29
CA PRO A 481 5.28 13.60 -8.12
C PRO A 481 4.69 14.07 -6.78
N ILE A 482 4.42 13.12 -5.88
CA ILE A 482 3.99 13.36 -4.50
C ILE A 482 5.09 12.90 -3.56
N LYS A 483 5.45 13.76 -2.61
CA LYS A 483 6.51 13.50 -1.63
C LYS A 483 5.96 13.58 -0.22
N THR A 484 6.13 12.51 0.55
CA THR A 484 5.87 12.44 1.98
C THR A 484 7.22 12.39 2.73
N GLN A 485 7.20 12.10 4.04
CA GLN A 485 8.44 11.96 4.80
C GLN A 485 9.19 10.65 4.47
N THR A 486 8.45 9.63 4.03
CA THR A 486 8.92 8.25 3.88
C THR A 486 8.74 7.72 2.47
N LEU A 487 7.99 8.42 1.61
CA LEU A 487 7.61 7.99 0.28
C LEU A 487 7.75 9.12 -0.76
N ASP A 488 8.44 8.82 -1.85
CA ASP A 488 8.49 9.65 -3.05
C ASP A 488 7.79 8.90 -4.20
N LEU A 489 6.55 9.28 -4.49
CA LEU A 489 5.73 8.71 -5.55
C LEU A 489 5.92 9.51 -6.84
N ASN A 490 6.37 8.85 -7.91
CA ASN A 490 6.82 9.48 -9.14
C ASN A 490 6.24 8.79 -10.39
N TYR A 491 6.31 9.49 -11.52
CA TYR A 491 5.94 8.99 -12.84
C TYR A 491 7.02 9.38 -13.85
N ASP A 492 7.58 8.39 -14.56
CA ASP A 492 8.66 8.59 -15.55
C ASP A 492 8.16 8.77 -16.98
N GLY A 493 6.84 8.83 -17.19
CA GLY A 493 6.22 8.85 -18.53
C GLY A 493 5.80 7.47 -19.03
N LEU A 494 6.17 6.39 -18.33
CA LEU A 494 5.80 5.02 -18.66
C LEU A 494 5.20 4.26 -17.48
N ASN A 495 5.81 4.40 -16.30
CA ASN A 495 5.44 3.68 -15.11
C ASN A 495 5.35 4.63 -13.91
N VAL A 496 4.36 4.36 -13.06
CA VAL A 496 4.37 4.91 -11.70
C VAL A 496 5.34 4.08 -10.87
N TYR A 497 6.17 4.75 -10.08
CA TYR A 497 7.07 4.08 -9.14
C TYR A 497 7.13 4.89 -7.85
N SER A 498 7.43 4.21 -6.75
CA SER A 498 7.71 4.87 -5.49
C SER A 498 9.11 4.56 -5.01
N GLU A 499 9.75 5.54 -4.38
CA GLU A 499 10.97 5.40 -3.60
C GLU A 499 10.58 5.49 -2.12
N ILE A 500 10.90 4.47 -1.33
CA ILE A 500 10.63 4.46 0.11
C ILE A 500 11.95 4.63 0.85
N TYR A 501 11.92 5.38 1.95
CA TYR A 501 13.07 5.68 2.79
C TYR A 501 12.88 5.17 4.23
N GLY A 502 13.97 4.74 4.85
CA GLY A 502 14.05 4.34 6.25
C GLY A 502 13.54 2.93 6.54
N MET A 503 13.36 2.06 5.54
CA MET A 503 12.81 0.73 5.76
C MET A 503 13.87 -0.33 6.04
N PRO A 504 13.68 -1.20 7.06
CA PRO A 504 14.58 -2.31 7.34
C PRO A 504 14.27 -3.52 6.43
N PHE A 505 15.32 -4.19 5.98
CA PHE A 505 15.25 -5.42 5.19
C PHE A 505 16.41 -6.38 5.47
N ASP A 506 16.14 -7.68 5.34
CA ASP A 506 17.09 -8.76 5.58
C ASP A 506 17.63 -9.31 4.26
N VAL A 507 18.93 -9.16 4.08
CA VAL A 507 19.70 -9.67 2.95
C VAL A 507 20.40 -10.94 3.36
N VAL A 508 20.21 -12.01 2.60
CA VAL A 508 20.94 -13.26 2.72
C VAL A 508 22.05 -13.29 1.68
N ILE A 509 23.28 -13.44 2.15
CA ILE A 509 24.46 -13.60 1.31
C ILE A 509 25.01 -15.00 1.50
N LYS A 510 25.28 -15.66 0.39
CA LYS A 510 25.85 -17.01 0.38
C LYS A 510 27.09 -17.05 -0.48
N VAL A 511 28.16 -17.61 0.09
CA VAL A 511 29.45 -17.83 -0.56
C VAL A 511 29.85 -19.30 -0.41
N ASN A 512 30.43 -19.86 -1.48
CA ASN A 512 30.86 -21.25 -1.52
C ASN A 512 32.28 -21.39 -0.96
N ASN A 513 32.48 -22.34 -0.06
CA ASN A 513 33.76 -22.74 0.54
C ASN A 513 34.54 -21.63 1.29
N LEU A 514 33.90 -20.50 1.62
CA LEU A 514 34.51 -19.39 2.36
C LEU A 514 33.65 -19.01 3.56
N ARG A 515 34.29 -18.66 4.68
CA ARG A 515 33.64 -18.16 5.89
C ARG A 515 33.44 -16.65 5.79
N LEU A 516 32.23 -16.20 6.14
CA LEU A 516 31.87 -14.78 6.19
C LEU A 516 31.95 -14.25 7.62
N VAL A 517 32.39 -13.00 7.76
CA VAL A 517 32.43 -12.25 9.03
C VAL A 517 32.08 -10.79 8.74
N THR A 518 30.98 -10.29 9.30
CA THR A 518 30.66 -8.86 9.25
C THR A 518 31.66 -8.04 10.07
N VAL A 519 32.03 -6.86 9.58
CA VAL A 519 32.83 -5.87 10.31
C VAL A 519 31.98 -4.63 10.54
N ASP A 520 31.90 -4.21 11.80
CA ASP A 520 31.18 -3.00 12.22
C ASP A 520 32.19 -1.85 12.40
N ASP A 521 32.10 -0.84 11.54
CA ASP A 521 32.99 0.33 11.56
C ASP A 521 32.35 1.47 12.37
N TRP A 522 32.90 1.74 13.55
CA TRP A 522 32.37 2.74 14.47
C TRP A 522 32.67 4.17 14.00
N ASN A 523 31.78 4.74 13.19
CA ASN A 523 31.90 6.11 12.72
C ASN A 523 31.20 7.11 13.66
N LYS A 524 31.89 8.19 14.02
CA LYS A 524 31.30 9.31 14.79
C LYS A 524 30.75 10.36 13.83
N CYS A 525 29.43 10.53 13.81
CA CYS A 525 28.76 11.59 13.04
C CYS A 525 28.49 12.83 13.91
N GLU A 526 28.79 14.02 13.39
CA GLU A 526 28.43 15.30 14.01
C GLU A 526 27.22 15.89 13.28
N ILE A 527 26.05 15.91 13.93
CA ILE A 527 24.82 16.44 13.34
C ILE A 527 24.77 17.95 13.58
N LYS A 528 24.74 18.74 12.50
CA LYS A 528 24.50 20.19 12.55
C LYS A 528 23.09 20.47 12.07
N VAL A 529 22.26 21.06 12.94
CA VAL A 529 20.91 21.48 12.60
C VAL A 529 21.00 22.67 11.65
N LEU A 530 20.52 22.51 10.42
CA LEU A 530 20.33 23.60 9.47
C LEU A 530 18.96 24.26 9.70
N GLU A 531 18.81 25.53 9.31
CA GLU A 531 17.56 26.28 9.46
C GLU A 531 16.38 25.52 8.82
N PHE A 532 15.34 25.27 9.61
CA PHE A 532 14.12 24.57 9.18
C PHE A 532 13.05 25.60 8.80
N GLY A 533 12.56 25.55 7.55
CA GLY A 533 11.49 26.41 7.05
C GLY A 533 10.32 25.57 6.52
N GLY A 534 9.12 25.85 7.00
CA GLY A 534 7.90 25.17 6.56
C GLY A 534 6.65 25.75 7.23
N CYS A 535 5.49 25.43 6.68
CA CYS A 535 4.19 25.79 7.26
C CYS A 535 3.70 24.64 8.15
N TYR A 536 3.12 24.96 9.31
CA TYR A 536 2.43 24.00 10.17
C TYR A 536 0.95 24.36 10.22
N ASN A 537 0.05 23.37 10.11
CA ASN A 537 -1.40 23.54 10.01
C ASN A 537 -1.86 24.46 8.86
N LEU A 538 -1.86 23.96 7.62
CA LEU A 538 -2.75 24.50 6.59
C LEU A 538 -4.17 24.06 6.95
N VAL A 539 -4.84 24.85 7.78
CA VAL A 539 -6.29 24.82 7.90
C VAL A 539 -6.81 25.51 6.65
N ASP A 540 -7.49 24.76 5.79
CA ASP A 540 -8.34 25.32 4.73
C ASP A 540 -9.40 26.22 5.38
N VAL A 541 -9.06 27.50 5.52
CA VAL A 541 -10.06 28.54 5.78
C VAL A 541 -10.59 28.96 4.42
N ILE A 542 -11.62 28.25 3.97
CA ILE A 542 -12.56 28.74 2.97
C ILE A 542 -13.20 29.99 3.57
N ILE A 543 -12.70 31.17 3.19
CA ILE A 543 -13.44 32.43 3.39
C ILE A 543 -14.38 32.55 2.20
N LYS A 544 -15.69 32.45 2.49
CA LYS A 544 -16.79 32.74 1.56
C LYS A 544 -16.72 34.15 1.01
#